data_AF-A0AAE1W134-F1
#
_entry.id   AF-A0AAE1W134-F1
#
_cell.length_a   1.000
_cell.length_b   1.000
_cell.length_c   1.000
_cell.angle_alpha   90.00
_cell.angle_beta   90.00
_cell.angle_gamma   90.00
#
_symmetry.space_group_name_H-M   'P 1'
#
loop_
_entity.id
_entity.type
_entity.pdbx_description
1 polymer ?
#
loop_
_entity_poly.entity_id
_entity_poly.type
_entity_poly.pdbx_seq_one_letter_code
_entity_poly.pdbx_strand_id
1 'polypeptide(L)'
;MRCALKVDLRKAYDTVEWDFLTAVLQLFGFPETFIGWVEECVTTPMFSVCINGNPHGFFKGSRGLRQGDPMSPFLFVLIMEVLQLMFLQLIDQNEGFSFHWRCKEIGLFQLCFADDLLLFCKADVDSVRVFRHGLEEFAKLSGLHANPQKSQLILSRSAQDVRE
;
A
#
# COMPACT_ATOMS: atom_id res chain seq x y z
N MET A 1 -11.06 -9.36 -22.21
CA MET A 1 -11.81 -9.27 -20.94
C MET A 1 -11.15 -8.21 -20.06
N ARG A 2 -11.92 -7.34 -19.40
CA ARG A 2 -11.39 -6.16 -18.65
C ARG A 2 -11.48 -6.42 -17.15
N CYS A 3 -10.39 -6.17 -16.41
CA CYS A 3 -10.30 -6.31 -14.97
C CYS A 3 -9.77 -5.02 -14.35
N ALA A 4 -10.44 -4.53 -13.31
CA ALA A 4 -9.91 -3.52 -12.42
C ALA A 4 -10.15 -3.96 -10.97
N LEU A 5 -9.13 -3.87 -10.13
CA LEU A 5 -9.25 -4.09 -8.70
C LEU A 5 -9.18 -2.74 -8.02
N LYS A 6 -10.25 -2.36 -7.32
CA LYS A 6 -10.18 -1.27 -6.35
C LYS A 6 -9.80 -1.88 -5.01
N VAL A 7 -8.69 -1.45 -4.44
CA VAL A 7 -8.18 -1.89 -3.15
C VAL A 7 -8.16 -0.71 -2.19
N ASP A 8 -8.79 -0.88 -1.04
CA ASP A 8 -8.81 0.10 0.06
C ASP A 8 -7.83 -0.40 1.13
N LEU A 9 -6.80 0.37 1.46
CA LEU A 9 -5.85 0.01 2.51
C LEU A 9 -6.41 0.38 3.89
N ARG A 10 -6.45 -0.59 4.80
CA ARG A 10 -7.03 -0.39 6.13
C ARG A 10 -6.18 0.58 6.95
N LYS A 11 -6.75 1.76 7.25
CA LYS A 11 -6.14 2.78 8.13
C LYS A 11 -4.70 3.09 7.70
N ALA A 12 -4.50 3.43 6.43
CA ALA A 12 -3.19 3.43 5.80
C ALA A 12 -2.12 4.24 6.56
N TYR A 13 -2.47 5.37 7.18
CA TYR A 13 -1.49 6.10 8.00
C TYR A 13 -1.24 5.43 9.35
N ASP A 14 -2.21 4.74 9.96
CA ASP A 14 -2.09 4.25 11.34
C ASP A 14 -1.38 2.87 11.43
N THR A 15 -1.17 2.18 10.31
CA THR A 15 -0.76 0.77 10.28
C THR A 15 0.63 0.52 9.72
N VAL A 16 1.31 1.56 9.21
CA VAL A 16 2.68 1.45 8.68
C VAL A 16 3.67 0.98 9.76
N GLU A 17 4.33 -0.14 9.52
CA GLU A 17 5.42 -0.61 10.39
C GLU A 17 6.67 0.28 10.26
N TRP A 18 7.22 0.71 11.39
CA TRP A 18 8.35 1.65 11.41
C TRP A 18 9.65 1.03 10.89
N ASP A 19 9.91 -0.24 11.20
CA ASP A 19 11.08 -0.96 10.68
C ASP A 19 11.06 -0.99 9.14
N PHE A 20 9.88 -1.16 8.56
CA PHE A 20 9.70 -1.09 7.11
C PHE A 20 9.92 0.32 6.57
N LEU A 21 9.38 1.36 7.21
CA LEU A 21 9.65 2.74 6.84
C LEU A 21 11.16 3.05 6.83
N THR A 22 11.88 2.62 7.87
CA THR A 22 13.34 2.77 7.97
C THR A 22 14.04 2.07 6.81
N ALA A 23 13.67 0.82 6.51
CA ALA A 23 14.21 0.08 5.38
C ALA A 23 13.92 0.75 4.02
N VAL A 24 12.73 1.35 3.86
CA VAL A 24 12.36 2.13 2.66
C VAL A 24 13.28 3.33 2.50
N LEU A 25 13.51 4.11 3.57
CA LEU A 25 14.38 5.28 3.51
C LEU A 25 15.84 4.89 3.19
N GLN A 26 16.32 3.79 3.74
CA GLN A 26 17.63 3.23 3.41
C GLN A 26 17.72 2.80 1.95
N LEU A 27 16.68 2.12 1.43
CA LEU A 27 16.60 1.69 0.03
C LEU A 27 16.68 2.88 -0.94
N PHE A 28 16.03 3.99 -0.61
CA PHE A 28 16.08 5.22 -1.41
C PHE A 28 17.33 6.07 -1.17
N GLY A 29 18.26 5.62 -0.31
CA GLY A 29 19.57 6.24 -0.11
C GLY A 29 19.54 7.52 0.73
N PHE A 30 18.55 7.67 1.62
CA PHE A 30 18.53 8.79 2.56
C PHE A 30 19.70 8.70 3.56
N PRO A 31 20.30 9.83 3.97
CA PRO A 31 21.37 9.81 4.97
C PRO A 31 20.89 9.30 6.33
N GLU A 32 21.69 8.51 7.03
CA GLU A 32 21.39 7.95 8.36
C GLU A 32 20.92 9.02 9.36
N THR A 33 21.50 10.22 9.32
CA THR A 33 21.06 11.34 10.18
C THR A 33 19.61 11.74 9.92
N PHE A 34 19.19 11.78 8.65
CA PHE A 34 17.81 12.10 8.29
C PHE A 34 16.86 10.96 8.69
N ILE A 35 17.27 9.71 8.47
CA ILE A 35 16.51 8.53 8.88
C ILE A 35 16.26 8.56 10.39
N GLY A 36 17.29 8.83 11.20
CA GLY A 36 17.15 8.96 12.65
C GLY A 36 16.20 10.08 13.07
N TRP A 37 16.16 11.22 12.34
CA TRP A 37 15.16 12.26 12.60
C TRP A 37 13.73 11.79 12.30
N VAL A 38 13.52 11.08 11.18
CA VAL A 38 12.21 10.53 10.85
C VAL A 38 11.77 9.50 11.89
N GLU A 39 12.66 8.60 12.30
CA GLU A 39 12.42 7.59 13.33
C GLU A 39 12.00 8.24 14.66
N GLU A 40 12.73 9.26 15.12
CA GLU A 40 12.39 10.00 16.33
C GLU A 40 11.01 10.68 16.19
N CYS A 41 10.71 11.29 15.03
CA CYS A 41 9.43 11.92 14.76
C CYS A 41 8.24 10.96 14.81
N VAL A 42 8.40 9.71 14.34
CA VAL A 42 7.30 8.74 14.32
C VAL A 42 7.16 7.96 15.63
N THR A 43 8.25 7.74 16.37
CA THR A 43 8.25 6.87 17.57
C THR A 43 8.01 7.59 18.90
N THR A 44 8.34 8.88 18.99
CA THR A 44 8.19 9.67 20.21
C THR A 44 6.77 10.16 20.55
N PRO A 45 5.84 10.37 19.60
CA PRO A 45 4.51 10.86 19.94
C PRO A 45 3.79 9.98 20.96
N MET A 46 3.20 10.64 21.97
CA MET A 46 2.34 10.03 22.97
C MET A 46 0.88 10.33 22.64
N PHE A 47 0.02 9.34 22.85
CA PHE A 47 -1.42 9.44 22.64
C PHE A 47 -2.15 9.36 23.97
N SER A 48 -3.31 10.00 24.07
CA SER A 48 -4.20 9.97 25.23
C SER A 48 -5.62 9.64 24.78
N VAL A 49 -6.41 8.98 25.62
CA VAL A 49 -7.82 8.72 25.32
C VAL A 49 -8.68 9.85 25.87
N CYS A 50 -9.50 10.48 25.03
CA CYS A 50 -10.43 11.50 25.48
C CYS A 50 -11.71 10.86 26.05
N ILE A 51 -12.01 11.07 27.33
CA ILE A 51 -13.23 10.59 28.00
C ILE A 51 -13.96 11.83 28.53
N ASN A 52 -15.21 12.03 28.10
CA ASN A 52 -16.01 13.21 28.46
C ASN A 52 -15.29 14.55 28.21
N GLY A 53 -14.52 14.65 27.12
CA GLY A 53 -13.80 15.88 26.75
C GLY A 53 -12.46 16.08 27.48
N ASN A 54 -12.09 15.22 28.41
CA ASN A 54 -10.82 15.30 29.13
C ASN A 54 -9.86 14.20 28.66
N PRO A 55 -8.56 14.48 28.46
CA PRO A 55 -7.57 13.46 28.15
C PRO A 55 -7.27 12.60 29.38
N HIS A 56 -7.26 11.28 29.20
CA HIS A 56 -6.95 10.30 30.23
C HIS A 56 -5.84 9.36 29.78
N GLY A 57 -4.82 9.25 30.62
CA GLY A 57 -3.67 8.39 30.40
C GLY A 57 -2.79 8.85 29.23
N PHE A 58 -1.60 8.25 29.16
CA PHE A 58 -0.70 8.41 28.02
C PHE A 58 -0.14 7.06 27.63
N PHE A 59 -0.07 6.79 26.34
CA PHE A 59 0.54 5.59 25.77
C PHE A 59 1.33 5.95 24.52
N LYS A 60 2.40 5.19 24.25
CA LYS A 60 3.20 5.35 23.04
C LYS A 60 2.49 4.71 21.85
N GLY A 61 2.69 5.28 20.66
CA GLY A 61 2.44 4.55 19.42
C GLY A 61 3.39 3.36 19.30
N SER A 62 3.03 2.39 18.48
CA SER A 62 3.94 1.29 18.10
C SER A 62 4.15 1.18 16.59
N ARG A 63 3.41 1.96 15.80
CA ARG A 63 3.41 1.99 14.34
C ARG A 63 2.61 3.19 13.85
N GLY A 64 2.68 3.44 12.54
CA GLY A 64 1.93 4.45 11.84
C GLY A 64 2.68 5.77 11.67
N LEU A 65 2.15 6.58 10.76
CA LEU A 65 2.55 7.94 10.45
C LEU A 65 1.54 8.91 11.06
N ARG A 66 2.02 10.08 11.50
CA ARG A 66 1.18 11.07 12.15
C ARG A 66 0.28 11.76 11.12
N GLN A 67 -1.03 11.61 11.25
CA GLN A 67 -1.98 12.36 10.44
C GLN A 67 -1.90 13.86 10.77
N GLY A 68 -1.93 14.70 9.74
CA GLY A 68 -1.75 16.15 9.86
C GLY A 68 -0.29 16.62 9.97
N ASP A 69 0.67 15.70 10.02
CA ASP A 69 2.08 16.03 9.83
C ASP A 69 2.37 16.26 8.33
N PRO A 70 2.97 17.39 7.94
CA PRO A 70 3.33 17.66 6.55
C PRO A 70 4.26 16.64 5.90
N MET A 71 5.07 15.90 6.69
CA MET A 71 5.99 14.89 6.17
C MET A 71 5.31 13.55 5.88
N SER A 72 4.28 13.19 6.63
CA SER A 72 3.61 11.89 6.52
C SER A 72 3.15 11.54 5.10
N PRO A 73 2.56 12.45 4.29
CA PRO A 73 2.19 12.14 2.92
C PRO A 73 3.37 11.76 2.03
N PHE A 74 4.54 12.39 2.21
CA PHE A 74 5.74 12.10 1.42
C PHE A 74 6.34 10.75 1.79
N LEU A 75 6.39 10.44 3.09
CA LEU A 75 6.83 9.13 3.56
C LEU A 75 5.90 8.02 3.04
N PHE A 76 4.59 8.29 3.02
CA PHE A 76 3.61 7.35 2.48
C PHE A 76 3.78 7.12 0.97
N VAL A 77 4.11 8.16 0.19
CA VAL A 77 4.43 8.00 -1.24
C VAL A 77 5.63 7.07 -1.44
N LEU A 78 6.70 7.21 -0.66
CA LEU A 78 7.87 6.32 -0.76
C LEU A 78 7.52 4.87 -0.43
N ILE A 79 6.67 4.65 0.59
CA ILE A 79 6.16 3.32 0.94
C ILE A 79 5.37 2.70 -0.21
N MET A 80 4.49 3.48 -0.85
CA MET A 80 3.70 3.02 -1.99
C MET A 80 4.53 2.81 -3.26
N GLU A 81 5.64 3.53 -3.42
CA GLU A 81 6.61 3.30 -4.50
C GLU A 81 7.26 1.92 -4.36
N VAL A 82 7.53 1.44 -3.13
CA VAL A 82 8.01 0.07 -2.94
C VAL A 82 6.98 -0.97 -3.40
N LEU A 83 5.68 -0.75 -3.16
CA LEU A 83 4.63 -1.62 -3.72
C LEU A 83 4.67 -1.64 -5.26
N GLN A 84 4.85 -0.48 -5.89
CA GLN A 84 5.00 -0.36 -7.35
C GLN A 84 6.19 -1.19 -7.87
N LEU A 85 7.35 -1.05 -7.22
CA LEU A 85 8.58 -1.78 -7.58
C LEU A 85 8.42 -3.29 -7.38
N MET A 86 7.77 -3.72 -6.30
CA MET A 86 7.48 -5.13 -6.05
C MET A 86 6.60 -5.72 -7.16
N PHE A 87 5.54 -5.01 -7.57
CA PHE A 87 4.71 -5.49 -8.68
C PHE A 87 5.45 -5.53 -10.01
N LEU A 88 6.31 -4.56 -10.31
CA LEU A 88 7.14 -4.58 -11.52
C LEU A 88 7.98 -5.87 -11.57
N GLN A 89 8.61 -6.24 -10.45
CA GLN A 89 9.39 -7.47 -10.36
C GLN A 89 8.52 -8.72 -10.54
N LEU A 90 7.35 -8.78 -9.87
CA LEU A 90 6.45 -9.93 -9.97
C LEU A 90 5.84 -10.10 -11.37
N ILE A 91 5.56 -8.99 -12.05
CA ILE A 91 5.04 -8.99 -13.43
C ILE A 91 6.12 -9.48 -14.41
N ASP A 92 7.36 -9.00 -14.26
CA ASP A 92 8.49 -9.42 -15.12
C ASP A 92 8.81 -10.92 -14.97
N GLN A 93 8.67 -11.47 -13.76
CA GLN A 93 8.92 -12.88 -13.47
C GLN A 93 7.77 -13.82 -13.86
N ASN A 94 6.59 -13.29 -14.19
CA ASN A 94 5.40 -14.10 -14.42
C ASN A 94 4.92 -13.98 -15.88
N GLU A 95 5.30 -14.96 -16.71
CA GLU A 95 4.87 -15.03 -18.12
C GLU A 95 3.34 -15.11 -18.31
N GLY A 96 2.60 -15.52 -17.26
CA GLY A 96 1.14 -15.56 -17.26
C GLY A 96 0.48 -14.20 -17.05
N PHE A 97 1.21 -13.19 -16.58
CA PHE A 97 0.62 -11.87 -16.37
C PHE A 97 0.31 -11.18 -17.69
N SER A 98 -0.91 -10.64 -17.78
CA SER A 98 -1.35 -9.90 -18.95
C SER A 98 -1.86 -8.51 -18.56
N PHE A 99 -1.25 -7.49 -19.15
CA PHE A 99 -1.70 -6.11 -18.99
C PHE A 99 -3.14 -5.91 -19.47
N HIS A 100 -3.81 -4.94 -18.86
CA HIS A 100 -5.06 -4.42 -19.40
C HIS A 100 -4.83 -3.88 -20.83
N TRP A 101 -5.77 -4.13 -21.74
CA TRP A 101 -5.61 -3.93 -23.20
C TRP A 101 -5.21 -2.52 -23.64
N ARG A 102 -5.54 -1.48 -22.88
CA ARG A 102 -5.13 -0.08 -23.14
C ARG A 102 -3.88 0.37 -22.40
N CYS A 103 -3.34 -0.50 -21.57
CA CYS A 103 -2.32 -0.15 -20.61
C CYS A 103 -0.96 -0.79 -20.93
N LYS A 104 -0.94 -1.79 -21.82
CA LYS A 104 0.28 -2.52 -22.21
C LYS A 104 1.37 -1.59 -22.75
N GLU A 105 1.03 -0.68 -23.67
CA GLU A 105 2.02 0.21 -24.31
C GLU A 105 2.69 1.17 -23.33
N ILE A 106 1.97 1.59 -22.30
CA ILE A 106 2.47 2.52 -21.27
C ILE A 106 2.91 1.81 -19.99
N GLY A 107 2.82 0.47 -19.93
CA GLY A 107 3.13 -0.32 -18.74
C GLY A 107 2.25 0.00 -17.52
N LEU A 108 1.06 0.55 -17.70
CA LEU A 108 0.20 0.97 -16.60
C LEU A 108 -0.51 -0.24 -15.98
N PHE A 109 -0.31 -0.47 -14.69
CA PHE A 109 -1.02 -1.52 -13.96
C PHE A 109 -1.49 -1.06 -12.58
N GLN A 110 -1.02 0.09 -12.10
CA GLN A 110 -1.30 0.62 -10.76
C GLN A 110 -1.52 2.13 -10.83
N LEU A 111 -2.52 2.61 -10.09
CA LEU A 111 -2.72 4.02 -9.75
C LEU A 111 -2.98 4.09 -8.24
N CYS A 112 -2.26 4.98 -7.56
CA CYS A 112 -2.39 5.19 -6.12
C CYS A 112 -2.85 6.61 -5.83
N PHE A 113 -3.83 6.77 -4.93
CA PHE A 113 -4.20 8.05 -4.37
C PHE A 113 -4.45 7.89 -2.88
N ALA A 114 -3.48 8.31 -2.05
CA ALA A 114 -3.49 8.03 -0.62
C ALA A 114 -3.77 6.53 -0.35
N ASP A 115 -4.84 6.21 0.35
CA ASP A 115 -5.26 4.86 0.74
C ASP A 115 -6.04 4.08 -0.34
N ASP A 116 -6.47 4.74 -1.42
CA ASP A 116 -7.12 4.11 -2.57
C ASP A 116 -6.07 3.64 -3.60
N LEU A 117 -6.09 2.34 -3.89
CA LEU A 117 -5.28 1.70 -4.91
C LEU A 117 -6.17 1.14 -6.03
N LEU A 118 -5.84 1.45 -7.27
CA LEU A 118 -6.47 0.86 -8.47
C LEU A 118 -5.46 0.03 -9.23
N LEU A 119 -5.73 -1.27 -9.37
CA LEU A 119 -4.90 -2.19 -10.14
C LEU A 119 -5.62 -2.62 -11.41
N PHE A 120 -4.89 -2.71 -12.52
CA PHE A 120 -5.42 -3.02 -13.84
C PHE A 120 -4.69 -4.21 -14.47
N CYS A 121 -5.45 -5.20 -14.90
CA CYS A 121 -4.94 -6.33 -15.67
C CYS A 121 -5.97 -6.81 -16.70
N LYS A 122 -5.59 -7.79 -17.51
CA LYS A 122 -6.54 -8.61 -18.23
C LYS A 122 -7.34 -9.44 -17.23
N ALA A 123 -8.62 -9.65 -17.51
CA ALA A 123 -9.47 -10.50 -16.66
C ALA A 123 -9.15 -11.97 -16.94
N ASP A 124 -8.13 -12.47 -16.26
CA ASP A 124 -7.75 -13.87 -16.13
C ASP A 124 -7.20 -14.12 -14.71
N VAL A 125 -7.26 -15.38 -14.29
CA VAL A 125 -6.93 -15.77 -12.91
C VAL A 125 -5.45 -15.55 -12.60
N ASP A 126 -4.56 -15.79 -13.56
CA ASP A 126 -3.12 -15.68 -13.35
C ASP A 126 -2.70 -14.23 -13.06
N SER A 127 -3.23 -13.27 -13.83
CA SER A 127 -2.96 -11.84 -13.59
C SER A 127 -3.50 -11.37 -12.24
N VAL A 128 -4.69 -11.83 -11.84
CA VAL A 128 -5.28 -11.49 -10.52
C VAL A 128 -4.47 -12.11 -9.37
N ARG A 129 -3.95 -13.33 -9.55
CA ARG A 129 -3.09 -14.01 -8.56
C ARG A 129 -1.78 -13.25 -8.32
N VAL A 130 -1.18 -12.69 -9.37
CA VAL A 130 0.02 -11.84 -9.23
C VAL A 130 -0.26 -10.66 -8.31
N PHE A 131 -1.37 -9.94 -8.54
CA PHE A 131 -1.74 -8.83 -7.67
C PHE A 131 -2.05 -9.25 -6.24
N ARG A 132 -2.80 -10.33 -6.06
CA ARG A 132 -3.09 -10.86 -4.72
C ARG A 132 -1.80 -11.19 -3.96
N HIS A 133 -0.86 -11.89 -4.61
CA HIS A 133 0.41 -12.25 -3.99
C HIS A 133 1.24 -11.02 -3.61
N GLY A 134 1.37 -10.04 -4.51
CA GLY A 134 2.12 -8.82 -4.21
C GLY A 134 1.50 -8.01 -3.07
N LEU A 135 0.16 -7.92 -2.99
CA LEU A 135 -0.53 -7.30 -1.86
C LEU A 135 -0.30 -8.04 -0.54
N GLU A 136 -0.31 -9.37 -0.55
CA GLU A 136 -0.07 -10.19 0.64
C GLU A 136 1.37 -10.04 1.16
N GLU A 137 2.38 -10.09 0.28
CA GLU A 137 3.77 -9.88 0.66
C GLU A 137 4.02 -8.45 1.14
N PHE A 138 3.50 -7.45 0.42
CA PHE A 138 3.63 -6.06 0.85
C PHE A 138 2.97 -5.82 2.20
N ALA A 139 1.79 -6.40 2.46
CA ALA A 139 1.11 -6.25 3.74
C ALA A 139 1.90 -6.87 4.90
N LYS A 140 2.56 -8.02 4.70
CA LYS A 140 3.42 -8.64 5.71
C LYS A 140 4.61 -7.76 6.11
N LEU A 141 5.19 -7.06 5.13
CA LEU A 141 6.36 -6.21 5.34
C LEU A 141 5.97 -4.84 5.91
N SER A 142 4.97 -4.18 5.30
CA SER A 142 4.61 -2.79 5.59
C SER A 142 3.56 -2.62 6.68
N GLY A 143 2.81 -3.67 7.02
CA GLY A 143 1.60 -3.59 7.86
C GLY A 143 0.36 -3.04 7.13
N LEU A 144 0.48 -2.64 5.85
CA LEU A 144 -0.62 -2.10 5.05
C LEU A 144 -1.49 -3.22 4.47
N HIS A 145 -2.51 -3.61 5.22
CA HIS A 145 -3.44 -4.65 4.78
C HIS A 145 -4.59 -4.08 3.92
N ALA A 146 -4.86 -4.74 2.80
CA ALA A 146 -6.09 -4.53 2.03
C ALA A 146 -7.33 -4.81 2.90
N ASN A 147 -8.38 -4.02 2.71
CA ASN A 147 -9.65 -4.17 3.38
C ASN A 147 -10.63 -4.95 2.50
N PRO A 148 -10.94 -6.23 2.80
CA PRO A 148 -11.77 -7.06 1.92
C PRO A 148 -13.19 -6.55 1.78
N GLN A 149 -13.71 -5.83 2.79
CA GLN A 149 -15.08 -5.31 2.78
C GLN A 149 -15.23 -4.05 1.90
N LYS A 150 -14.13 -3.34 1.63
CA LYS A 150 -14.12 -2.12 0.83
C LYS A 150 -13.41 -2.28 -0.51
N SER A 151 -12.67 -3.37 -0.68
CA SER A 151 -12.01 -3.73 -1.93
C SER A 151 -13.00 -4.42 -2.87
N GLN A 152 -12.89 -4.14 -4.17
CA GLN A 152 -13.82 -4.62 -5.18
C GLN A 152 -13.08 -5.09 -6.44
N LEU A 153 -13.46 -6.26 -6.93
CA LEU A 153 -13.06 -6.75 -8.25
C LEU A 153 -14.13 -6.36 -9.28
N ILE A 154 -13.75 -5.54 -10.25
CA ILE A 154 -14.63 -5.03 -11.29
C ILE A 154 -14.27 -5.73 -12.61
N LEU A 155 -15.16 -6.62 -13.05
CA LEU A 155 -15.03 -7.35 -14.31
C LEU A 155 -15.98 -6.75 -15.37
N SER A 156 -15.51 -6.62 -16.61
CA SER A 156 -16.43 -6.30 -17.72
C SER A 156 -17.46 -7.39 -17.92
N ARG A 157 -18.68 -7.03 -18.38
CA ARG A 157 -19.76 -8.00 -18.68
C ARG A 157 -19.36 -9.15 -19.61
N SER A 158 -18.34 -8.97 -20.45
CA SER A 158 -17.80 -10.00 -21.33
C SER A 158 -16.81 -10.97 -20.65
N ALA A 159 -16.67 -10.92 -19.32
CA ALA A 159 -15.66 -11.64 -18.53
C ALA A 159 -16.25 -12.38 -17.31
N GLN A 160 -17.53 -12.78 -17.37
CA GLN A 160 -18.25 -13.34 -16.23
C GLN A 160 -17.74 -14.71 -15.76
N ASP A 161 -16.89 -15.37 -16.54
CA ASP A 161 -16.35 -16.71 -16.25
C ASP A 161 -15.19 -16.71 -15.23
N VAL A 162 -14.71 -15.54 -14.77
CA VAL A 162 -13.55 -15.39 -13.86
C VAL A 162 -13.99 -15.19 -12.40
N ARG A 163 -15.05 -15.87 -11.95
CA ARG A 163 -15.68 -15.63 -10.64
C ARG A 163 -15.22 -16.53 -9.47
N GLU A 164 -14.15 -17.30 -9.65
CA GLU A 164 -13.62 -18.21 -8.60
C GLU A 164 -12.26 -17.77 -8.04
#